data_AF-A0A3L7Y519-F1
#
_entry.id   AF-A0A3L7Y519-F1
#
_cell.length_a   1.000
_cell.length_b   1.000
_cell.length_c   1.000
_cell.angle_alpha   90.00
_cell.angle_beta   90.00
_cell.angle_gamma   90.00
#
_symmetry.space_group_name_H-M   'P 1'
#
loop_
_entity.id
_entity.type
_entity.pdbx_description
1 polymer ?
#
loop_
_entity_poly.entity_id
_entity_poly.type
_entity_poly.pdbx_seq_one_letter_code
_entity_poly.pdbx_strand_id
1 'polypeptide(L)'
;MPLTSEAPAAPGRYALPADSKAGKRLLYGAATHWLALCCAVIGSYVGLAVSPAVLLKLGFVRTAALMYRLYWPVCHQFAYRSWFLFGAHFYYAADEFKLLTGIDPYTAAGRLASKSFVGDAVLGYKLALCERDIAIYGGMLLASLA
;
A
#
# COMPACT_ATOMS: atom_id res chain seq x y z
N MET A 1 17.10 44.81 42.63
CA MET A 1 17.18 43.37 42.28
C MET A 1 17.22 43.30 40.76
N PRO A 2 18.38 43.00 40.13
CA PRO A 2 18.46 42.95 38.68
C PRO A 2 17.90 41.61 38.18
N LEU A 3 17.08 41.66 37.12
CA LEU A 3 16.63 40.49 36.38
C LEU A 3 17.84 39.90 35.67
N THR A 4 18.22 38.68 36.04
CA THR A 4 19.22 37.90 35.31
C THR A 4 18.69 37.61 33.91
N SER A 5 19.41 38.02 32.87
CA SER A 5 19.13 37.60 31.51
C SER A 5 19.35 36.09 31.40
N GLU A 6 18.30 35.30 31.21
CA GLU A 6 18.42 33.90 30.82
C GLU A 6 19.15 33.82 29.47
N ALA A 7 20.22 33.03 29.41
CA ALA A 7 20.88 32.71 28.16
C ALA A 7 19.89 31.97 27.23
N PRO A 8 19.92 32.20 25.91
CA PRO A 8 19.02 31.53 24.99
C PRO A 8 19.22 30.00 25.10
N ALA A 9 18.12 29.30 25.38
CA ALA A 9 18.11 27.85 25.49
C ALA A 9 18.70 27.23 24.20
N ALA A 10 19.67 26.33 24.35
CA ALA A 10 20.26 25.64 23.23
C ALA A 10 19.16 24.97 22.39
N PRO A 11 19.20 25.08 21.05
CA PRO A 11 18.17 24.49 20.20
C PRO A 11 18.07 22.99 20.50
N GLY A 12 16.85 22.54 20.85
CA GLY A 12 16.59 21.14 21.14
C GLY A 12 16.96 20.25 19.94
N ARG A 13 17.20 18.96 20.18
CA ARG A 13 17.62 17.98 19.17
C ARG A 13 16.72 17.86 17.93
N TYR A 14 15.54 18.49 17.94
CA TYR A 14 14.57 18.52 16.84
C TYR A 14 14.40 19.92 16.22
N ALA A 15 15.27 20.89 16.54
CA ALA A 15 15.24 22.20 15.92
C ALA A 15 15.62 22.08 14.43
N LEU A 16 14.62 22.23 13.57
CA LEU A 16 14.83 22.32 12.12
C LEU A 16 15.71 23.56 11.82
N PRO A 17 16.59 23.52 10.80
CA PRO A 17 17.38 24.67 10.40
C PRO A 17 16.42 25.82 10.00
N ALA A 18 16.25 26.77 10.93
CA ALA A 18 15.23 27.81 10.92
C ALA A 18 15.55 28.96 9.95
N ASP A 19 16.54 28.80 9.09
CA ASP A 19 17.24 29.87 8.38
C ASP A 19 17.12 29.78 6.86
N SER A 20 16.65 28.66 6.28
CA SER A 20 16.36 28.60 4.83
C SER A 20 14.93 29.04 4.50
N LYS A 21 14.78 30.01 3.57
CA LYS A 21 13.48 30.48 3.05
C LYS A 21 12.67 29.35 2.39
N ALA A 22 13.37 28.42 1.73
CA ALA A 22 12.77 27.24 1.12
C ALA A 22 12.23 26.27 2.18
N GLY A 23 12.99 25.98 3.24
CA GLY A 23 12.55 25.12 4.34
C GLY A 23 11.30 25.63 5.04
N LYS A 24 11.22 26.94 5.32
CA LYS A 24 10.02 27.57 5.90
C LYS A 24 8.78 27.41 5.00
N ARG A 25 8.94 27.58 3.69
CA ARG A 25 7.84 27.41 2.72
C ARG A 25 7.38 25.96 2.63
N LEU A 26 8.31 25.00 2.62
CA LEU A 26 7.99 23.58 2.61
C LEU A 26 7.27 23.15 3.89
N LEU A 27 7.76 23.57 5.06
CA LEU A 27 7.11 23.30 6.35
C LEU A 27 5.71 23.91 6.42
N TYR A 28 5.56 25.17 6.02
CA TYR A 28 4.25 25.82 6.01
C TYR A 28 3.30 25.14 5.02
N GLY A 29 3.77 24.79 3.82
CA GLY A 29 2.99 24.04 2.83
C GLY A 29 2.55 22.69 3.36
N ALA A 30 3.47 21.93 3.97
CA ALA A 30 3.19 20.64 4.57
C ALA A 30 2.20 20.76 5.75
N ALA A 31 2.35 21.78 6.60
CA ALA A 31 1.44 22.02 7.72
C ALA A 31 0.03 22.43 7.27
N THR A 32 -0.09 23.16 6.16
CA THR A 32 -1.38 23.62 5.63
C THR A 32 -2.08 22.60 4.74
N HIS A 33 -1.33 21.71 4.09
CA HIS A 33 -1.85 20.71 3.14
C HIS A 33 -1.58 19.27 3.60
N TRP A 34 -1.36 19.04 4.90
CA TRP A 34 -0.99 17.73 5.44
C TRP A 34 -1.99 16.63 5.04
N LEU A 35 -3.29 16.93 5.03
CA LEU A 35 -4.33 15.97 4.63
C LEU A 35 -4.21 15.59 3.16
N ALA A 36 -3.96 16.56 2.28
CA ALA A 36 -3.74 16.30 0.85
C ALA A 36 -2.47 15.47 0.61
N LEU A 37 -1.40 15.73 1.38
CA LEU A 37 -0.18 14.91 1.34
C LEU A 37 -0.47 13.48 1.81
N CYS A 38 -1.20 13.30 2.91
CA CYS A 38 -1.61 11.98 3.38
C CYS A 38 -2.48 11.25 2.34
N CYS A 39 -3.44 11.92 1.73
CA CYS A 39 -4.26 11.36 0.65
C CYS A 39 -3.41 10.96 -0.56
N ALA A 40 -2.44 11.78 -0.96
CA ALA A 40 -1.55 11.46 -2.08
C ALA A 40 -0.68 10.23 -1.77
N VAL A 41 -0.15 10.13 -0.55
CA VAL A 41 0.65 8.97 -0.12
C VAL A 41 -0.21 7.70 -0.06
N ILE A 42 -1.37 7.75 0.60
CA ILE A 42 -2.26 6.58 0.71
C ILE A 42 -2.80 6.18 -0.67
N GLY A 43 -3.24 7.16 -1.48
CA GLY A 43 -3.75 6.94 -2.83
C GLY A 43 -2.70 6.35 -3.77
N SER A 44 -1.46 6.83 -3.71
CA SER A 44 -0.36 6.22 -4.47
C SER A 44 -0.04 4.81 -3.97
N TYR A 45 -0.04 4.56 -2.66
CA TYR A 45 0.19 3.23 -2.09
C TYR A 45 -0.89 2.21 -2.51
N VAL A 46 -2.17 2.58 -2.47
CA VAL A 46 -3.28 1.72 -2.91
C VAL A 46 -3.28 1.58 -4.44
N GLY A 47 -3.10 2.69 -5.17
CA GLY A 47 -3.09 2.69 -6.64
C GLY A 47 -1.94 1.86 -7.22
N LEU A 48 -0.74 1.95 -6.64
CA LEU A 48 0.40 1.12 -7.06
C LEU A 48 0.19 -0.36 -6.76
N ALA A 49 -0.64 -0.72 -5.77
CA ALA A 49 -0.99 -2.12 -5.52
C ALA A 49 -1.85 -2.75 -6.64
N VAL A 50 -2.46 -1.92 -7.50
CA VAL A 50 -3.18 -2.36 -8.71
C VAL A 50 -2.22 -2.71 -9.85
N SER A 51 -1.04 -2.09 -9.86
CA SER A 51 -0.08 -2.20 -10.97
C SER A 51 0.34 -3.64 -11.34
N PRO A 52 0.54 -4.62 -10.42
CA PRO A 52 0.95 -5.95 -10.82
C PRO A 52 -0.08 -6.65 -11.72
N ALA A 53 -1.37 -6.50 -11.42
CA ALA A 53 -2.44 -7.12 -12.21
C ALA A 53 -2.49 -6.53 -13.63
N VAL A 54 -2.33 -5.20 -13.75
CA VAL A 54 -2.25 -4.51 -15.06
C VAL A 54 -1.00 -4.94 -15.82
N LEU A 55 0.15 -5.00 -15.16
CA LEU A 55 1.41 -5.42 -15.77
C LEU A 55 1.32 -6.87 -16.28
N LEU A 56 0.71 -7.78 -15.52
CA LEU A 56 0.48 -9.16 -15.97
C LEU A 56 -0.47 -9.23 -17.16
N LYS A 57 -1.57 -8.46 -17.15
CA LYS A 57 -2.49 -8.37 -18.29
C LYS A 57 -1.81 -7.89 -19.57
N LEU A 58 -0.82 -7.01 -19.45
CA LEU A 58 -0.02 -6.49 -20.55
C LEU A 58 1.22 -7.36 -20.89
N GLY A 59 1.45 -8.46 -20.17
CA GLY A 59 2.58 -9.37 -20.40
C GLY A 59 3.92 -8.96 -19.76
N PHE A 60 3.96 -7.89 -18.96
CA PHE A 60 5.15 -7.43 -18.23
C PHE A 60 5.43 -8.23 -16.95
N VAL A 61 5.65 -9.54 -17.09
CA VAL A 61 5.79 -10.49 -15.97
C VAL A 61 6.90 -10.10 -14.98
N ARG A 62 8.08 -9.71 -15.48
CA ARG A 62 9.23 -9.37 -14.62
C ARG A 62 8.97 -8.12 -13.77
N THR A 63 8.30 -7.12 -14.34
CA THR A 63 7.96 -5.89 -13.64
C THR A 63 6.87 -6.15 -12.61
N ALA A 64 5.85 -6.96 -12.95
CA ALA A 64 4.84 -7.38 -11.99
C ALA A 64 5.45 -8.13 -10.80
N ALA A 65 6.38 -9.06 -11.05
CA ALA A 65 7.10 -9.78 -10.00
C ALA A 65 7.95 -8.85 -9.10
N LEU A 66 8.50 -7.75 -9.63
CA LEU A 66 9.15 -6.73 -8.81
C LEU A 66 8.13 -6.03 -7.90
N MET A 67 6.97 -5.63 -8.44
CA MET A 67 5.92 -4.99 -7.65
C MET A 67 5.39 -5.90 -6.53
N TYR A 68 5.08 -7.17 -6.81
CA TYR A 68 4.69 -8.11 -5.77
C TYR A 68 5.77 -8.26 -4.68
N ARG A 69 7.06 -8.30 -5.04
CA ARG A 69 8.16 -8.35 -4.07
C ARG A 69 8.25 -7.10 -3.19
N LEU A 70 8.01 -5.92 -3.74
CA LEU A 70 7.98 -4.67 -2.97
C LEU A 70 6.86 -4.66 -1.91
N TYR A 71 5.69 -5.23 -2.22
CA TYR A 71 4.56 -5.33 -1.30
C TYR A 71 4.60 -6.54 -0.37
N TRP A 72 5.50 -7.50 -0.61
CA TRP A 72 5.60 -8.74 0.16
C TRP A 72 5.83 -8.57 1.68
N PRO A 73 6.63 -7.60 2.18
CA PRO A 73 6.84 -7.44 3.61
C PRO A 73 5.64 -6.81 4.34
N VAL A 74 4.77 -6.10 3.61
CA VAL A 74 3.62 -5.39 4.18
C VAL A 74 2.31 -6.15 4.03
N CYS A 75 2.22 -7.09 3.09
CA CYS A 75 1.04 -7.92 2.88
C CYS A 75 1.44 -9.37 2.60
N HIS A 76 0.67 -10.32 3.15
CA HIS A 76 0.89 -11.74 2.88
C HIS A 76 0.53 -12.16 1.44
N GLN A 77 -0.25 -11.37 0.71
CA GLN A 77 -0.62 -11.61 -0.69
C GLN A 77 -1.27 -12.99 -0.95
N PHE A 78 -2.05 -13.49 0.00
CA PHE A 78 -2.81 -14.72 -0.22
C PHE A 78 -3.87 -14.51 -1.29
N ALA A 79 -3.85 -15.34 -2.34
CA ALA A 79 -4.76 -15.25 -3.47
C ALA A 79 -6.24 -15.28 -3.04
N TYR A 80 -6.63 -16.20 -2.14
CA TYR A 80 -8.00 -16.33 -1.62
C TYR A 80 -8.47 -15.20 -0.68
N ARG A 81 -7.70 -14.12 -0.56
CA ARG A 81 -8.01 -12.91 0.21
C ARG A 81 -7.64 -11.65 -0.56
N SER A 82 -7.57 -11.72 -1.89
CA SER A 82 -7.14 -10.63 -2.74
C SER A 82 -8.21 -10.34 -3.78
N TRP A 83 -8.27 -9.08 -4.19
CA TRP A 83 -9.04 -8.70 -5.36
C TRP A 83 -8.32 -9.17 -6.63
N PHE A 84 -9.10 -9.59 -7.62
CA PHE A 84 -8.65 -9.99 -8.94
C PHE A 84 -9.16 -9.02 -9.99
N LEU A 85 -8.34 -8.73 -10.99
CA LEU A 85 -8.72 -7.95 -12.16
C LEU A 85 -8.56 -8.78 -13.44
N PHE A 86 -9.37 -8.45 -14.44
CA PHE A 86 -9.32 -9.07 -15.78
C PHE A 86 -9.70 -10.56 -15.83
N GLY A 87 -10.43 -11.04 -14.83
CA GLY A 87 -10.97 -12.41 -14.75
C GLY A 87 -12.50 -12.44 -14.65
N ALA A 88 -13.04 -13.62 -14.36
CA ALA A 88 -14.49 -13.85 -14.24
C ALA A 88 -15.11 -13.18 -13.00
N HIS A 89 -14.39 -13.16 -11.88
CA HIS A 89 -14.85 -12.56 -10.62
C HIS A 89 -13.78 -11.64 -10.02
N PHE A 90 -14.22 -10.69 -9.20
CA PHE A 90 -13.31 -9.79 -8.49
C PHE A 90 -12.69 -10.42 -7.25
N TYR A 91 -13.24 -11.51 -6.73
CA TYR A 91 -12.68 -12.25 -5.60
C TYR A 91 -13.11 -13.71 -5.70
N TYR A 92 -12.36 -14.58 -5.02
CA TYR A 92 -12.65 -16.02 -4.95
C TYR A 92 -12.55 -16.46 -3.49
N ALA A 93 -13.65 -16.94 -2.92
CA ALA A 93 -13.65 -17.43 -1.55
C ALA A 93 -12.73 -18.65 -1.39
N ALA A 94 -12.27 -18.95 -0.17
CA ALA A 94 -11.28 -20.01 0.06
C ALA A 94 -11.66 -21.38 -0.53
N ASP A 95 -12.91 -21.81 -0.38
CA ASP A 95 -13.39 -23.08 -0.91
C ASP A 95 -13.48 -23.08 -2.45
N GLU A 96 -13.93 -21.96 -3.03
CA GLU A 96 -14.00 -21.76 -4.47
C GLU A 96 -12.59 -21.71 -5.09
N PHE A 97 -11.68 -20.95 -4.49
CA PHE A 97 -10.28 -20.88 -4.88
C PHE A 97 -9.63 -22.27 -4.87
N LYS A 98 -9.88 -23.06 -3.82
CA LYS A 98 -9.42 -24.45 -3.74
C LYS A 98 -9.98 -25.30 -4.87
N LEU A 99 -11.27 -25.18 -5.15
CA LEU A 99 -11.93 -25.93 -6.24
C LEU A 99 -11.35 -25.57 -7.61
N LEU A 100 -11.13 -24.28 -7.89
CA LEU A 100 -10.68 -23.79 -9.19
C LEU A 100 -9.19 -24.02 -9.45
N THR A 101 -8.35 -23.97 -8.41
CA THR A 101 -6.89 -24.02 -8.54
C THR A 101 -6.26 -25.32 -8.04
N GLY A 102 -6.99 -26.10 -7.26
CA GLY A 102 -6.47 -27.26 -6.52
C GLY A 102 -5.59 -26.89 -5.31
N ILE A 103 -5.36 -25.60 -5.04
CA ILE A 103 -4.53 -25.14 -3.93
C ILE A 103 -5.37 -25.07 -2.66
N ASP A 104 -5.03 -25.87 -1.64
CA ASP A 104 -5.79 -25.91 -0.37
C ASP A 104 -5.35 -24.81 0.63
N PRO A 105 -6.13 -23.72 0.79
CA PRO A 105 -5.74 -22.58 1.64
C PRO A 105 -5.82 -22.90 3.15
N TYR A 106 -6.36 -24.06 3.54
CA TYR A 106 -6.44 -24.48 4.93
C TYR A 106 -5.19 -25.21 5.41
N THR A 107 -4.33 -25.64 4.49
CA THR A 107 -3.04 -26.28 4.79
C THR A 107 -1.89 -25.26 4.80
N ALA A 108 -0.80 -25.55 5.52
CA ALA A 108 0.38 -24.70 5.50
C ALA A 108 1.02 -24.60 4.10
N ALA A 109 1.09 -25.74 3.39
CA ALA A 109 1.63 -25.81 2.04
C ALA A 109 0.77 -25.02 1.04
N GLY A 110 -0.56 -25.18 1.09
CA GLY A 110 -1.45 -24.46 0.18
C GLY A 110 -1.55 -22.97 0.50
N ARG A 111 -1.41 -22.53 1.77
CA ARG A 111 -1.22 -21.10 2.08
C ARG A 111 0.03 -20.54 1.41
N LEU A 112 1.15 -21.26 1.49
CA LEU A 112 2.39 -20.85 0.83
C LEU A 112 2.23 -20.82 -0.70
N ALA A 113 1.60 -21.83 -1.29
CA ALA A 113 1.31 -21.87 -2.73
C ALA A 113 0.36 -20.73 -3.17
N SER A 114 -0.67 -20.42 -2.38
CA SER A 114 -1.60 -19.32 -2.66
C SER A 114 -0.92 -17.95 -2.66
N LYS A 115 0.17 -17.79 -1.91
CA LYS A 115 1.00 -16.58 -1.92
C LYS A 115 1.72 -16.43 -3.26
N SER A 116 2.19 -17.53 -3.84
CA SER A 116 2.86 -17.55 -5.15
C SER A 116 1.90 -17.52 -6.34
N PHE A 117 0.64 -17.90 -6.17
CA PHE A 117 -0.38 -17.82 -7.21
C PHE A 117 -0.68 -16.36 -7.56
N VAL A 118 -0.32 -15.91 -8.76
CA VAL A 118 -0.55 -14.51 -9.22
C VAL A 118 -1.84 -14.36 -10.04
N GLY A 119 -2.41 -15.47 -10.52
CA GLY A 119 -3.57 -15.47 -11.40
C GLY A 119 -3.31 -16.00 -12.80
N ASP A 120 -4.36 -16.05 -13.61
CA ASP A 120 -4.36 -16.51 -15.00
C ASP A 120 -5.44 -15.80 -15.83
N ALA A 121 -5.65 -16.22 -17.08
CA ALA A 121 -6.60 -15.57 -17.97
C ALA A 121 -8.08 -15.80 -17.60
N VAL A 122 -8.40 -16.81 -16.80
CA VAL A 122 -9.76 -17.17 -16.37
C VAL A 122 -10.08 -16.50 -15.04
N LEU A 123 -9.22 -16.69 -14.04
CA LEU A 123 -9.39 -16.11 -12.71
C LEU A 123 -9.01 -14.62 -12.67
N GLY A 124 -8.27 -14.14 -13.68
CA GLY A 124 -7.67 -12.82 -13.66
C GLY A 124 -6.42 -12.79 -12.80
N TYR A 125 -5.89 -11.59 -12.57
CA TYR A 125 -4.65 -11.36 -11.83
C TYR A 125 -4.92 -10.64 -10.51
N LYS A 126 -4.32 -11.16 -9.43
CA LYS A 126 -4.53 -10.62 -8.09
C LYS A 126 -3.82 -9.29 -7.87
N LEU A 127 -4.30 -8.47 -6.95
CA LEU A 127 -3.60 -7.25 -6.53
C LEU A 127 -2.39 -7.54 -5.62
N ALA A 128 -1.52 -6.54 -5.44
CA ALA A 128 -0.37 -6.63 -4.52
C ALA A 128 -0.77 -6.58 -3.03
N LEU A 129 -1.99 -6.13 -2.74
CA LEU A 129 -2.57 -6.01 -1.41
C LEU A 129 -3.79 -6.93 -1.27
N CYS A 130 -4.07 -7.34 -0.04
CA CYS A 130 -5.25 -8.11 0.29
C CYS A 130 -6.50 -7.22 0.37
N GLU A 131 -7.67 -7.84 0.35
CA GLU A 131 -8.97 -7.16 0.47
C GLU A 131 -9.03 -6.27 1.71
N ARG A 132 -8.49 -6.75 2.84
CA ARG A 132 -8.45 -6.01 4.11
C ARG A 132 -7.63 -4.73 4.00
N ASP A 133 -6.43 -4.82 3.43
CA ASP A 133 -5.54 -3.66 3.33
C ASP A 133 -6.13 -2.63 2.35
N ILE A 134 -6.69 -3.10 1.23
CA ILE A 134 -7.42 -2.23 0.30
C ILE A 134 -8.61 -1.56 0.99
N ALA A 135 -9.37 -2.27 1.82
CA ALA A 135 -10.50 -1.71 2.55
C ALA A 135 -10.06 -0.67 3.60
N ILE A 136 -8.98 -0.93 4.34
CA ILE A 136 -8.46 0.02 5.35
C ILE A 136 -7.94 1.28 4.67
N TYR A 137 -6.97 1.15 3.75
CA TYR A 137 -6.32 2.31 3.14
C TYR A 137 -7.23 3.02 2.14
N GLY A 138 -8.02 2.27 1.37
CA GLY A 138 -9.03 2.84 0.48
C GLY A 138 -10.14 3.55 1.26
N GLY A 139 -10.60 2.97 2.37
CA GLY A 139 -11.58 3.61 3.26
C GLY A 139 -11.05 4.89 3.87
N MET A 140 -9.82 4.91 4.37
CA MET A 140 -9.15 6.13 4.86
C MET A 140 -9.08 7.20 3.78
N LEU A 141 -8.70 6.83 2.55
CA LEU A 141 -8.63 7.77 1.42
C LEU A 141 -10.00 8.36 1.09
N LEU A 142 -11.03 7.51 0.94
CA LEU A 142 -12.39 7.95 0.62
C LEU A 142 -12.96 8.85 1.71
N ALA A 143 -12.80 8.48 2.98
CA ALA A 143 -13.26 9.29 4.11
C ALA A 143 -12.52 10.64 4.21
N SER A 144 -11.26 10.71 3.76
CA SER A 144 -10.49 11.97 3.76
C SER A 144 -10.85 12.91 2.61
N LEU A 145 -11.55 12.42 1.58
CA LEU A 145 -11.97 13.18 0.40
C LEU A 145 -13.44 13.65 0.46
N ALA A 146 -14.22 13.14 1.42
CA ALA A 146 -15.62 13.49 1.66
C ALA A 146 -15.74 14.74 2.54
#